data_AF-A0AAW8KV38-F1
#
_entry.id   AF-A0AAW8KV38-F1
#
_cell.length_a   1.000
_cell.length_b   1.000
_cell.length_c   1.000
_cell.angle_alpha   90.00
_cell.angle_beta   90.00
_cell.angle_gamma   90.00
#
_symmetry.space_group_name_H-M   'P 1'
#
loop_
_entity.id
_entity.type
_entity.pdbx_description
1 polymer ?
#
loop_
_entity_poly.entity_id
_entity_poly.type
_entity_poly.pdbx_seq_one_letter_code
_entity_poly.pdbx_strand_id
1 'polypeptide(L)'
;ELDQTELGLFAVGGYGRREMLPYSDVDIMILSEHEINEENEKRISTFISSLWDVGNFKPGISVRTIQSCVEQAATDLTVATTLIEARLITGNSQLAKWPRRIVSQTWTDKTFYDAKMAEQAKRYHQHNNTESNLEP
;
A
#
# COMPACT_ATOMS: atom_id res chain seq x y z
N GLU A 1 6.41 -21.58 -6.25
CA GLU A 1 5.25 -21.38 -7.15
C GLU A 1 4.90 -19.90 -7.31
N LEU A 2 4.74 -19.12 -6.23
CA LEU A 2 4.47 -17.68 -6.32
C LEU A 2 5.55 -16.88 -7.07
N ASP A 3 6.82 -17.28 -7.02
CA ASP A 3 7.90 -16.60 -7.77
C ASP A 3 7.79 -16.76 -9.29
N GLN A 4 6.94 -17.68 -9.76
CA GLN A 4 6.68 -17.93 -11.19
C GLN A 4 5.37 -17.26 -11.66
N THR A 5 4.62 -16.62 -10.77
CA THR A 5 3.41 -15.87 -11.15
C THR A 5 3.76 -14.43 -11.53
N GLU A 6 2.80 -13.71 -12.08
CA GLU A 6 2.91 -12.27 -12.34
C GLU A 6 2.50 -11.42 -11.12
N LEU A 7 2.39 -12.05 -9.94
CA LEU A 7 1.88 -11.44 -8.72
C LEU A 7 2.96 -11.27 -7.66
N GLY A 8 2.87 -10.19 -6.91
CA GLY A 8 3.69 -9.93 -5.72
C GLY A 8 2.82 -9.49 -4.56
N LEU A 9 3.05 -10.07 -3.38
CA LEU A 9 2.41 -9.68 -2.14
C LEU A 9 3.31 -8.71 -1.38
N PHE A 10 2.81 -7.52 -1.07
CA PHE A 10 3.54 -6.45 -0.41
C PHE A 10 2.91 -6.13 0.94
N ALA A 11 3.75 -5.88 1.93
CA ALA A 11 3.39 -5.11 3.10
C ALA A 11 3.40 -3.62 2.72
N VAL A 12 2.42 -2.86 3.19
CA VAL A 12 2.36 -1.40 3.01
C VAL A 12 2.12 -0.70 4.34
N GLY A 13 2.14 0.64 4.38
CA GLY A 13 1.95 1.37 5.63
C GLY A 13 3.02 1.07 6.67
N GLY A 14 2.62 1.05 7.95
CA GLY A 14 3.51 0.69 9.07
C GLY A 14 4.11 -0.71 8.94
N TYR A 15 3.38 -1.66 8.34
CA TYR A 15 3.88 -3.01 8.10
C TYR A 15 4.96 -3.06 7.02
N GLY A 16 4.80 -2.23 5.99
CA GLY A 16 5.81 -2.00 4.95
C GLY A 16 7.10 -1.42 5.54
N ARG A 17 6.98 -0.36 6.35
CA ARG A 17 8.10 0.33 7.01
C ARG A 17 8.78 -0.47 8.14
N ARG A 18 8.17 -1.58 8.59
CA ARG A 18 8.60 -2.37 9.77
C ARG A 18 8.50 -1.58 11.09
N GLU A 19 7.47 -0.75 11.19
CA GLU A 19 7.21 0.13 12.34
C GLU A 19 5.87 -0.20 13.02
N MET A 20 5.44 -1.46 12.94
CA MET A 20 4.19 -1.91 13.56
C MET A 20 4.28 -1.87 15.08
N LEU A 21 3.27 -1.29 15.72
CA LEU A 21 3.08 -1.36 17.17
C LEU A 21 2.11 -2.50 17.53
N PRO A 22 2.06 -2.92 18.80
CA PRO A 22 1.03 -3.85 19.26
C PRO A 22 -0.37 -3.35 18.84
N TYR A 23 -1.19 -4.26 18.33
CA TYR A 23 -2.55 -3.99 17.86
C TYR A 23 -2.68 -3.02 16.67
N SER A 24 -1.58 -2.66 15.99
CA SER A 24 -1.67 -1.90 14.73
C SER A 24 -2.34 -2.72 13.62
N ASP A 25 -3.09 -2.04 12.77
CA ASP A 25 -3.69 -2.63 11.57
C ASP A 25 -2.60 -3.10 10.58
N VAL A 26 -2.83 -4.25 9.96
CA VAL A 26 -1.96 -4.79 8.91
C VAL A 26 -2.52 -4.40 7.56
N ASP A 27 -1.73 -3.71 6.74
CA ASP A 27 -2.09 -3.42 5.36
C ASP A 27 -1.22 -4.20 4.38
N ILE A 28 -1.87 -4.79 3.38
CA ILE A 28 -1.22 -5.54 2.31
C ILE A 28 -1.72 -5.09 0.93
N MET A 29 -0.83 -5.22 -0.05
CA MET A 29 -1.12 -4.94 -1.44
C MET A 29 -0.70 -6.13 -2.29
N ILE A 30 -1.59 -6.62 -3.15
CA ILE A 30 -1.26 -7.56 -4.22
C ILE A 30 -1.02 -6.74 -5.49
N LEU A 31 0.19 -6.79 -6.01
CA LEU A 31 0.59 -6.09 -7.24
C LEU A 31 0.74 -7.10 -8.37
N SER A 32 0.14 -6.79 -9.51
CA SER A 32 0.28 -7.56 -10.76
C SER A 32 1.01 -6.73 -11.83
N GLU A 33 1.85 -7.38 -12.64
CA GLU A 33 2.48 -6.72 -13.79
C GLU A 33 1.45 -6.32 -14.86
N HIS A 34 0.48 -7.20 -15.09
CA HIS A 34 -0.55 -7.08 -16.10
C HIS A 34 -1.96 -7.19 -15.51
N GLU A 35 -2.96 -7.05 -16.37
CA GLU A 35 -4.35 -7.36 -16.00
C GLU A 35 -4.47 -8.78 -15.43
N ILE A 36 -5.24 -8.89 -14.36
CA ILE A 36 -5.36 -10.13 -13.60
C ILE A 36 -6.37 -11.02 -14.34
N ASN A 37 -5.92 -12.19 -14.79
CA ASN A 37 -6.81 -13.16 -15.43
C ASN A 37 -7.75 -13.85 -14.41
N GLU A 38 -8.82 -14.48 -14.91
CA GLU A 38 -9.84 -15.13 -14.06
C GLU A 38 -9.26 -16.19 -13.10
N GLU A 39 -8.18 -16.88 -13.50
CA GLU A 39 -7.53 -17.88 -12.65
C GLU A 39 -6.85 -17.20 -11.44
N ASN A 40 -6.11 -16.13 -11.69
CA ASN A 40 -5.45 -15.36 -10.65
C ASN A 40 -6.47 -14.61 -9.77
N GLU A 41 -7.56 -14.11 -10.34
CA GLU A 41 -8.66 -13.52 -9.55
C GLU A 41 -9.25 -14.53 -8.56
N LYS A 42 -9.50 -15.77 -9.00
CA LYS A 42 -9.98 -16.84 -8.12
C LYS A 42 -8.97 -17.14 -7.02
N ARG A 43 -7.68 -17.28 -7.36
CA ARG A 43 -6.60 -17.53 -6.39
C ARG A 43 -6.49 -16.40 -5.36
N ILE A 44 -6.54 -15.14 -5.81
CA ILE A 44 -6.52 -13.95 -4.95
C ILE A 44 -7.74 -13.92 -4.03
N SER A 45 -8.94 -14.18 -4.57
CA SER A 45 -10.17 -14.23 -3.78
C SER A 45 -10.11 -15.31 -2.70
N THR A 46 -9.70 -16.53 -3.06
CA THR A 46 -9.50 -17.62 -2.09
C THR A 46 -8.48 -17.25 -1.01
N PHE A 47 -7.36 -16.62 -1.39
CA PHE A 47 -6.37 -16.13 -0.44
C PHE A 47 -6.98 -15.10 0.51
N ILE A 48 -7.67 -14.08 0.00
CA ILE A 48 -8.31 -13.04 0.81
C ILE A 48 -9.34 -13.65 1.77
N SER A 49 -10.20 -14.55 1.30
CA SER A 49 -11.17 -15.25 2.15
C SER A 49 -10.48 -16.04 3.26
N SER A 50 -9.38 -16.73 2.96
CA SER A 50 -8.64 -17.51 3.96
C SER A 50 -8.04 -16.65 5.07
N LEU A 51 -7.72 -15.37 4.81
CA LEU A 51 -7.22 -14.46 5.85
C LEU A 51 -8.28 -14.16 6.90
N TRP A 52 -9.56 -14.14 6.51
CA TRP A 52 -10.68 -13.88 7.42
C TRP A 52 -10.99 -15.06 8.34
N ASP A 53 -10.62 -16.27 7.93
CA ASP A 53 -10.75 -17.47 8.77
C ASP A 53 -9.70 -17.50 9.89
N VAL A 54 -8.66 -16.65 9.81
CA VAL A 54 -7.60 -16.50 10.84
C VAL A 54 -8.07 -15.55 11.96
N GLY A 55 -9.17 -15.88 12.61
CA GLY A 55 -9.64 -15.19 13.82
C GLY A 55 -9.94 -13.69 13.63
N ASN A 56 -9.41 -12.82 14.49
CA ASN A 56 -9.67 -11.37 14.44
C ASN A 56 -8.71 -10.61 13.49
N PHE A 57 -8.06 -11.32 12.55
CA PHE A 57 -7.15 -10.73 11.59
C PHE A 57 -7.91 -10.22 10.36
N LYS A 58 -8.01 -8.90 10.22
CA LYS A 58 -8.71 -8.24 9.11
C LYS A 58 -7.81 -7.18 8.48
N PRO A 59 -6.84 -7.59 7.65
CA PRO A 59 -5.93 -6.62 7.06
C PRO A 59 -6.64 -5.71 6.07
N GLY A 60 -6.17 -4.48 5.92
CA GLY A 60 -6.50 -3.67 4.75
C GLY A 60 -5.87 -4.31 3.52
N ILE A 61 -6.66 -4.60 2.49
CA ILE A 61 -6.19 -5.28 1.28
C ILE A 61 -6.49 -4.42 0.06
N SER A 62 -5.50 -4.27 -0.81
CA SER A 62 -5.71 -3.75 -2.16
C SER A 62 -5.11 -4.68 -3.20
N VAL A 63 -5.77 -4.77 -4.36
CA VAL A 63 -5.30 -5.53 -5.53
C VAL A 63 -5.14 -4.54 -6.67
N ARG A 64 -3.94 -4.45 -7.25
CA ARG A 64 -3.58 -3.40 -8.20
C ARG A 64 -2.71 -3.93 -9.31
N THR A 65 -2.83 -3.34 -10.50
CA THR A 65 -1.85 -3.49 -11.58
C THR A 65 -0.82 -2.37 -11.51
N ILE A 66 0.36 -2.57 -12.09
CA ILE A 66 1.36 -1.50 -12.23
C ILE A 66 0.75 -0.28 -12.94
N GLN A 67 0.00 -0.51 -14.02
CA GLN A 67 -0.64 0.56 -14.79
C GLN A 67 -1.59 1.39 -13.92
N SER A 68 -2.47 0.75 -13.16
CA SER A 68 -3.40 1.44 -12.26
C SER A 68 -2.65 2.21 -11.15
N CYS A 69 -1.55 1.66 -10.64
CA CYS A 69 -0.69 2.36 -9.68
C CYS A 69 -0.04 3.61 -10.28
N VAL A 70 0.41 3.59 -11.54
CA VAL A 70 0.96 4.77 -12.22
C VAL A 70 -0.09 5.87 -12.34
N GLU A 71 -1.28 5.52 -12.84
CA GLU A 71 -2.38 6.46 -13.04
C GLU A 71 -2.83 7.11 -11.73
N GLN A 72 -3.00 6.32 -10.68
CA GLN A 72 -3.46 6.82 -9.38
C GLN A 72 -2.36 7.58 -8.64
N ALA A 73 -1.11 7.09 -8.66
CA ALA A 73 -0.01 7.77 -7.99
C ALA A 73 0.26 9.15 -8.60
N ALA A 74 -0.01 9.38 -9.89
CA ALA A 74 0.17 10.68 -10.52
C ALA A 74 -0.71 11.79 -9.94
N THR A 75 -1.84 11.44 -9.32
CA THR A 75 -2.82 12.43 -8.83
C THR A 75 -3.16 12.27 -7.35
N ASP A 76 -2.79 11.16 -6.71
CA ASP A 76 -3.06 10.87 -5.31
C ASP A 76 -1.77 10.65 -4.50
N LEU A 77 -1.49 11.62 -3.61
CA LEU A 77 -0.37 11.58 -2.67
C LEU A 77 -0.43 10.38 -1.73
N THR A 78 -1.62 9.92 -1.36
CA THR A 78 -1.83 8.76 -0.49
C THR A 78 -1.35 7.49 -1.17
N VAL A 79 -1.74 7.29 -2.44
CA VAL A 79 -1.28 6.16 -3.25
C VAL A 79 0.24 6.21 -3.42
N ALA A 80 0.80 7.38 -3.74
CA ALA A 80 2.25 7.54 -3.85
C ALA A 80 2.98 7.24 -2.53
N THR A 81 2.43 7.68 -1.38
CA THR A 81 2.97 7.37 -0.04
C THR A 81 2.97 5.86 0.21
N THR A 82 1.84 5.18 -0.02
CA THR A 82 1.71 3.72 0.12
C THR A 82 2.74 2.97 -0.71
N LEU A 83 3.01 3.43 -1.94
CA LEU A 83 4.00 2.80 -2.82
C LEU A 83 5.44 3.00 -2.36
N ILE A 84 5.80 4.16 -1.79
CA ILE A 84 7.14 4.37 -1.19
C ILE A 84 7.37 3.40 -0.03
N GLU A 85 6.31 3.16 0.75
CA GLU A 85 6.34 2.32 1.95
C GLU A 85 6.23 0.82 1.64
N ALA A 86 5.93 0.47 0.40
CA ALA A 86 5.71 -0.91 -0.01
C ALA A 86 6.98 -1.75 0.10
N ARG A 87 6.83 -2.93 0.72
CA ARG A 87 7.89 -3.92 0.87
C ARG A 87 7.39 -5.29 0.44
N LEU A 88 8.08 -5.90 -0.52
CA LEU A 88 7.76 -7.26 -0.95
C LEU A 88 7.86 -8.24 0.24
N ILE A 89 6.80 -9.02 0.44
CA ILE A 89 6.75 -10.16 1.38
C ILE A 89 7.12 -11.43 0.63
N THR A 90 6.45 -11.70 -0.51
CA THR A 90 6.65 -12.90 -1.32
C THR A 90 6.06 -12.73 -2.73
N GLY A 91 6.38 -13.63 -3.65
CA GLY A 91 5.97 -13.60 -5.05
C GLY A 91 7.07 -13.12 -5.98
N ASN A 92 6.69 -12.68 -7.17
CA ASN A 92 7.65 -12.34 -8.22
C ASN A 92 8.60 -11.22 -7.78
N SER A 93 9.87 -11.58 -7.55
CA SER A 93 10.93 -10.68 -7.08
C SER A 93 11.20 -9.51 -8.03
N GLN A 94 10.88 -9.65 -9.33
CA GLN A 94 11.00 -8.54 -10.27
C GLN A 94 10.05 -7.38 -9.93
N LEU A 95 8.98 -7.66 -9.18
CA LEU A 95 8.03 -6.64 -8.78
C LEU A 95 8.52 -5.75 -7.64
N ALA A 96 9.52 -6.17 -6.87
CA ALA A 96 10.00 -5.44 -5.69
C ALA A 96 10.41 -3.98 -5.98
N LYS A 97 10.89 -3.71 -7.20
CA LYS A 97 11.36 -2.39 -7.64
C LYS A 97 10.23 -1.45 -8.11
N TRP A 98 9.08 -2.00 -8.49
CA TRP A 98 8.03 -1.23 -9.16
C TRP A 98 7.43 -0.12 -8.29
N PRO A 99 7.09 -0.34 -7.01
CA PRO A 99 6.49 0.72 -6.20
C PRO A 99 7.33 2.01 -6.17
N ARG A 100 8.64 1.89 -5.92
CA ARG A 100 9.56 3.05 -5.97
C ARG A 100 9.71 3.63 -7.37
N ARG A 101 9.79 2.78 -8.40
CA ARG A 101 9.90 3.23 -9.79
C ARG A 101 8.69 4.07 -10.20
N ILE A 102 7.49 3.61 -9.86
CA ILE A 102 6.23 4.31 -10.16
C ILE A 102 6.25 5.70 -9.53
N VAL A 103 6.60 5.80 -8.24
CA VAL A 103 6.68 7.08 -7.54
C VAL A 103 7.72 8.00 -8.18
N SER A 104 8.90 7.49 -8.56
CA SER A 104 9.92 8.30 -9.23
C SER A 104 9.53 8.80 -10.64
N GLN A 105 8.53 8.17 -11.26
CA GLN A 105 7.99 8.57 -12.56
C GLN A 105 6.85 9.60 -12.41
N THR A 106 6.15 9.59 -11.28
CA THR A 106 4.98 10.44 -11.04
C THR A 106 5.27 11.65 -10.15
N TRP A 107 6.31 11.60 -9.32
CA TRP A 107 6.70 12.67 -8.41
C TRP A 107 8.21 12.95 -8.45
N THR A 108 8.55 14.22 -8.25
CA THR A 108 9.90 14.62 -7.87
C THR A 108 10.00 14.68 -6.35
N ASP A 109 11.22 14.59 -5.80
CA ASP A 109 11.44 14.73 -4.35
C ASP A 109 10.84 16.03 -3.81
N LYS A 110 10.98 17.13 -4.55
CA LYS A 110 10.44 18.44 -4.18
C LYS A 110 8.92 18.47 -4.16
N THR A 111 8.28 18.00 -5.24
CA THR A 111 6.80 18.00 -5.32
C THR A 111 6.18 17.05 -4.31
N PHE A 112 6.80 15.90 -4.05
CA PHE A 112 6.34 14.96 -3.03
C PHE A 112 6.49 15.56 -1.63
N TYR A 113 7.65 16.14 -1.32
CA TYR A 113 7.91 16.79 -0.04
C TYR A 113 6.92 17.93 0.24
N ASP A 114 6.72 18.84 -0.71
CA ASP A 114 5.80 19.96 -0.56
C ASP A 114 4.37 19.49 -0.33
N ALA A 115 3.94 18.45 -1.05
CA ALA A 115 2.62 17.85 -0.88
C ALA A 115 2.46 17.20 0.51
N LYS A 116 3.48 16.47 1.01
CA LYS A 116 3.46 15.89 2.36
C LYS A 116 3.43 16.95 3.45
N MET A 117 4.18 18.03 3.30
CA MET A 117 4.15 19.15 4.24
C MET A 117 2.78 19.83 4.27
N ALA A 118 2.16 20.02 3.12
CA ALA A 118 0.79 20.56 3.04
C ALA A 118 -0.25 19.62 3.66
N GLU A 119 -0.15 18.31 3.40
CA GLU A 119 -0.99 17.29 4.02
C GLU A 119 -0.87 17.31 5.55
N GLN A 120 0.36 17.36 6.06
CA GLN A 120 0.63 17.42 7.49
C GLN A 120 0.04 18.69 8.12
N ALA A 121 0.25 19.86 7.50
CA ALA A 121 -0.34 21.11 7.97
C ALA A 121 -1.88 21.05 8.00
N LYS A 122 -2.51 20.48 6.97
CA LYS A 122 -3.96 20.28 6.92
C LYS A 122 -4.45 19.38 8.05
N ARG A 123 -3.77 18.25 8.31
CA ARG A 123 -4.10 17.35 9.42
C ARG A 123 -4.00 18.07 10.77
N TYR A 124 -2.93 18.83 11.00
CA TYR A 124 -2.80 19.65 12.22
C TYR A 124 -3.96 20.63 12.38
N HIS A 125 -4.35 21.35 11.34
CA HIS A 125 -5.48 22.30 11.41
C HIS A 125 -6.83 21.61 11.66
N GLN A 126 -7.04 20.40 11.13
CA GLN A 126 -8.25 19.62 11.38
C GLN A 126 -8.34 19.14 12.83
N HIS A 127 -7.21 18.81 13.45
CA HIS A 127 -7.15 18.36 14.85
C HIS A 127 -7.05 19.51 15.87
N ASN A 128 -6.58 20.70 15.49
CA ASN A 128 -6.54 21.88 16.37
C ASN A 128 -7.91 22.53 16.62
N ASN A 129 -9.01 22.02 16.06
CA ASN A 129 -10.37 22.35 16.49
C ASN A 129 -10.94 21.37 17.52
N THR A 130 -10.13 20.41 17.99
CA THR A 130 -10.46 19.44 19.03
C THR A 130 -9.32 19.38 20.04
N GLU A 131 -9.12 20.47 20.79
CA GLU A 131 -8.19 20.52 21.94
C GLU A 131 -8.56 19.53 23.08
N SER A 132 -9.67 18.78 22.98
CA SER A 132 -10.15 17.85 24.01
C SER A 132 -10.01 16.36 23.70
N ASN A 133 -9.06 15.91 22.88
CA ASN A 133 -8.88 14.46 22.66
C ASN A 133 -7.43 13.94 22.69
N LEU A 134 -6.58 14.63 23.44
CA LEU A 134 -5.43 14.02 24.13
C LEU A 134 -5.95 13.70 25.54
N GLU A 135 -6.48 12.51 25.84
CA GLU A 135 -5.77 11.27 26.26
C GLU A 135 -6.84 10.34 26.91
N PRO A 136 -6.58 9.04 27.18
CA PRO A 136 -5.28 8.36 27.39
C PRO A 136 -4.88 7.31 26.36
#